data_AF-A0A0J6WKZ3-F1
#
_entry.id   AF-A0A0J6WKZ3-F1
#
_cell.length_a   1.000
_cell.length_b   1.000
_cell.length_c   1.000
_cell.angle_alpha   90.00
_cell.angle_beta   90.00
_cell.angle_gamma   90.00
#
_symmetry.space_group_name_H-M   'P 1'
#
loop_
_entity.id
_entity.type
_entity.pdbx_description
1 polymer ?
#
loop_
_entity_poly.entity_id
_entity_poly.type
_entity_poly.pdbx_seq_one_letter_code
_entity_poly.pdbx_strand_id
1 'polypeptide(L)'
;MPNYPRDDDYDIDLMSSGNGWLGTFATTVRTTATDILSDGREWGPVSITTSEPTTPIIGTLLAADGETLTVLIDGEDDPRPIPIDTVLRFRA
;
A
#
# COMPACT_ATOMS: atom_id res chain seq x y z
N MET A 1 -11.88 11.42 20.98
CA MET A 1 -11.89 10.84 19.62
C MET A 1 -12.58 9.49 19.72
N PRO A 2 -13.42 9.09 18.74
CA PRO A 2 -14.01 7.76 18.75
C PRO A 2 -12.91 6.70 18.65
N ASN A 3 -13.02 5.65 19.45
CA ASN A 3 -12.06 4.54 19.46
C ASN A 3 -12.62 3.45 18.54
N TYR A 4 -12.12 3.39 17.31
CA TYR A 4 -12.48 2.33 16.38
C TYR A 4 -11.64 1.09 16.74
N PRO A 5 -12.26 -0.09 16.92
CA PRO A 5 -11.49 -1.32 17.11
C PRO A 5 -10.61 -1.54 15.88
N ARG A 6 -9.29 -1.66 16.11
CA ARG A 6 -8.31 -2.04 15.08
C ARG A 6 -8.39 -3.55 14.91
N ASP A 7 -8.84 -4.00 13.75
CA ASP A 7 -8.99 -5.43 13.44
C ASP A 7 -7.69 -6.08 12.94
N ASP A 8 -6.61 -5.32 12.84
CA ASP A 8 -5.22 -5.75 12.62
C ASP A 8 -4.32 -4.54 12.95
N ASP A 9 -3.00 -4.69 13.02
CA ASP A 9 -2.03 -3.60 13.30
C ASP A 9 -1.98 -2.45 12.25
N TYR A 10 -3.00 -2.32 11.39
CA TYR A 10 -3.10 -1.33 10.33
C TYR A 10 -4.23 -0.34 10.61
N ASP A 11 -3.99 0.94 10.35
CA ASP A 11 -4.99 2.01 10.50
C ASP A 11 -5.87 2.16 9.26
N ILE A 12 -5.39 1.70 8.10
CA ILE A 12 -6.01 1.82 6.80
C ILE A 12 -6.09 0.44 6.14
N ASP A 13 -7.25 0.11 5.56
CA ASP A 13 -7.45 -1.06 4.70
C ASP A 13 -8.26 -0.66 3.46
N LEU A 14 -7.56 -0.55 2.33
CA LEU A 14 -8.14 -0.27 1.02
C LEU A 14 -8.18 -1.56 0.22
N MET A 15 -9.37 -1.98 -0.22
CA MET A 15 -9.53 -3.21 -1.01
C MET A 15 -10.36 -2.94 -2.27
N SER A 16 -9.90 -3.51 -3.37
CA SER A 16 -10.59 -3.52 -4.67
C SER A 16 -11.01 -4.94 -5.03
N SER A 17 -12.19 -5.07 -5.62
CA SER A 17 -12.64 -6.33 -6.23
C SER A 17 -12.03 -6.57 -7.61
N GLY A 18 -11.25 -5.62 -8.14
CA GLY A 18 -10.67 -5.68 -9.49
C GLY A 18 -11.65 -5.33 -10.62
N ASN A 19 -12.93 -5.09 -10.34
CA ASN A 19 -13.94 -4.88 -11.38
C ASN A 19 -14.30 -3.41 -11.59
N GLY A 20 -13.91 -2.87 -12.76
CA GLY A 20 -14.43 -1.62 -13.33
C GLY A 20 -13.91 -0.31 -12.72
N TRP A 21 -13.20 -0.34 -11.59
CA TRP A 21 -12.76 0.86 -10.85
C TRP A 21 -11.25 0.87 -10.56
N LEU A 22 -10.45 0.03 -11.22
CA LEU A 22 -9.01 -0.10 -10.97
C LEU A 22 -8.24 1.22 -11.08
N GLY A 23 -8.52 2.06 -12.08
CA GLY A 23 -7.85 3.37 -12.20
C GLY A 23 -8.19 4.35 -11.06
N THR A 24 -9.44 4.32 -10.58
CA THR A 24 -9.83 5.12 -9.41
C THR A 24 -9.19 4.57 -8.14
N PHE A 25 -9.19 3.24 -7.98
CA PHE A 25 -8.55 2.58 -6.85
C PHE A 25 -7.05 2.86 -6.80
N ALA A 26 -6.35 2.75 -7.92
CA ALA A 26 -4.95 3.11 -8.07
C ALA A 26 -4.69 4.56 -7.62
N THR A 27 -5.56 5.50 -8.02
CA THR A 27 -5.48 6.89 -7.59
C THR A 27 -5.68 7.06 -6.08
N THR A 28 -6.62 6.33 -5.49
CA THR A 28 -6.84 6.33 -4.04
C THR A 28 -5.62 5.80 -3.30
N VAL A 29 -5.11 4.63 -3.68
CA VAL A 29 -3.90 4.03 -3.08
C VAL A 29 -2.72 5.00 -3.17
N ARG A 30 -2.47 5.58 -4.35
CA ARG A 30 -1.41 6.58 -4.54
C ARG A 30 -1.55 7.77 -3.60
N THR A 31 -2.75 8.34 -3.54
CA THR A 31 -3.02 9.54 -2.75
C THR A 31 -2.84 9.26 -1.27
N THR A 32 -3.35 8.12 -0.79
CA THR A 32 -3.16 7.64 0.57
C THR A 32 -1.68 7.41 0.90
N ALA A 33 -0.94 6.70 0.05
CA ALA A 33 0.49 6.45 0.25
C ALA A 33 1.31 7.75 0.26
N THR A 34 0.98 8.71 -0.60
CA THR A 34 1.63 10.02 -0.64
C THR A 34 1.35 10.83 0.64
N ASP A 35 0.12 10.76 1.15
CA ASP A 35 -0.29 11.45 2.37
C ASP A 35 0.40 10.87 3.62
N ILE A 36 0.45 9.53 3.72
CA ILE A 36 1.18 8.81 4.78
C ILE A 36 2.65 9.24 4.83
N LEU A 37 3.30 9.37 3.67
CA LEU A 37 4.70 9.75 3.56
C LEU A 37 4.95 11.27 3.65
N SER A 38 3.91 12.09 3.82
CA SER A 38 4.01 13.56 3.73
C SER A 38 4.92 14.18 4.80
N ASP A 39 5.08 13.51 5.95
CA ASP A 39 6.00 13.91 7.02
C ASP A 39 7.49 13.57 6.71
N GLY A 40 7.77 13.03 5.52
CA GLY A 40 9.12 12.71 5.04
C GLY A 40 9.74 11.49 5.71
N ARG A 41 8.91 10.64 6.34
CA ARG A 41 9.33 9.41 7.00
C ARG A 41 8.82 8.20 6.23
N GLU A 42 9.59 7.13 6.27
CA GLU A 42 9.13 5.80 5.88
C GLU A 42 7.98 5.33 6.79
N TRP A 43 7.12 4.46 6.25
CA TRP A 43 5.95 3.95 6.97
C TRP A 43 5.91 2.43 6.92
N GLY A 44 5.75 1.79 8.08
CA GLY A 44 5.68 0.34 8.16
C GLY A 44 5.06 -0.15 9.47
N PRO A 45 4.44 -1.34 9.46
CA PRO A 45 4.35 -2.23 8.30
C PRO A 45 3.27 -1.76 7.30
N VAL A 46 3.48 -2.06 6.01
CA VAL A 46 2.42 -2.07 4.99
C VAL A 46 2.22 -3.48 4.46
N SER A 47 0.98 -3.81 4.08
CA SER A 47 0.65 -5.08 3.42
C SER A 47 -0.05 -4.82 2.09
N ILE A 48 0.58 -5.26 1.01
CA ILE A 48 0.14 -4.98 -0.36
C ILE A 48 -0.16 -6.31 -1.06
N THR A 49 -1.37 -6.47 -1.57
CA THR A 49 -1.73 -7.58 -2.45
C THR A 49 -1.84 -7.06 -3.87
N THR A 50 -1.12 -7.67 -4.80
CA THR A 50 -1.19 -7.37 -6.23
C THR A 50 -2.05 -8.40 -6.97
N SER A 51 -2.40 -8.13 -8.23
CA SER A 51 -3.07 -9.10 -9.11
C SER A 51 -2.20 -10.31 -9.38
N GLU A 52 -0.90 -10.11 -9.54
CA GLU A 52 0.10 -11.17 -9.74
C GLU A 52 1.45 -10.74 -9.15
N PRO A 53 1.99 -11.43 -8.12
CA PRO A 53 1.36 -12.51 -7.36
C PRO A 53 0.23 -12.00 -6.43
N THR A 54 -0.72 -12.87 -6.09
CA THR A 54 -1.79 -12.56 -5.11
C THR A 54 -1.35 -12.74 -3.65
N THR A 55 -0.12 -13.21 -3.43
CA THR A 55 0.45 -13.31 -2.08
C THR A 55 0.73 -11.90 -1.55
N PRO A 56 0.32 -11.57 -0.31
CA PRO A 56 0.62 -10.28 0.28
C PRO A 56 2.14 -10.06 0.40
N ILE A 57 2.59 -8.91 -0.09
CA ILE A 57 3.91 -8.34 0.15
C ILE A 57 3.83 -7.54 1.46
N ILE A 58 4.72 -7.83 2.39
CA ILE A 58 4.80 -7.14 3.69
C ILE A 58 6.15 -6.43 3.75
N GLY A 59 6.15 -5.17 4.19
CA GLY A 59 7.38 -4.41 4.29
C GLY A 59 7.19 -2.97 4.76
N THR A 60 8.18 -2.14 4.50
CA THR A 60 8.18 -0.71 4.80
C THR A 60 8.02 0.10 3.51
N LEU A 61 7.03 0.97 3.45
CA LEU A 61 6.81 1.90 2.36
C LEU A 61 7.83 3.04 2.46
N LEU A 62 8.65 3.19 1.42
CA LEU A 62 9.73 4.19 1.36
C LEU A 62 9.37 5.39 0.48
N ALA A 63 8.65 5.15 -0.61
CA ALA A 63 8.24 6.20 -1.54
C ALA A 63 6.94 5.81 -2.25
N ALA A 64 6.18 6.83 -2.65
CA ALA A 64 5.05 6.70 -3.57
C ALA A 64 5.20 7.75 -4.66
N ASP A 65 5.29 7.30 -5.91
CA ASP A 65 5.34 8.16 -7.09
C ASP A 65 4.05 8.04 -7.92
N GLY A 66 4.04 8.64 -9.12
CA GLY A 66 2.85 8.70 -9.96
C GLY A 66 2.25 7.34 -10.31
N GLU A 67 3.07 6.30 -10.39
CA GLU A 67 2.69 4.97 -10.89
C GLU A 67 3.18 3.81 -10.01
N THR A 68 4.07 4.07 -9.04
CA THR A 68 4.81 3.04 -8.31
C THR A 68 4.82 3.30 -6.80
N LEU A 69 4.71 2.24 -6.01
CA LEU A 69 5.07 2.21 -4.59
C LEU A 69 6.45 1.57 -4.45
N THR A 70 7.38 2.23 -3.78
CA THR A 70 8.68 1.63 -3.45
C THR A 70 8.61 1.08 -2.03
N VAL A 71 8.82 -0.23 -1.89
CA VAL A 71 8.68 -0.95 -0.63
C VAL A 71 9.95 -1.75 -0.34
N LEU A 72 10.50 -1.60 0.85
CA LEU A 72 11.50 -2.53 1.38
C LEU A 72 10.78 -3.72 1.98
N ILE A 73 10.84 -4.88 1.31
CA ILE A 73 10.16 -6.10 1.75
C ILE A 73 10.88 -6.68 2.97
N ASP A 74 10.12 -7.16 3.95
CA ASP A 74 10.69 -7.78 5.14
C ASP A 74 11.58 -8.99 4.77
N GLY A 75 12.85 -8.92 5.15
CA GLY A 75 13.84 -9.97 4.86
C GLY A 75 14.55 -9.82 3.51
N GLU A 76 14.27 -8.77 2.74
CA GLU A 76 15.03 -8.37 1.56
C GLU A 76 15.90 -7.13 1.87
N ASP A 77 17.06 -7.01 1.23
CA ASP A 77 17.97 -5.87 1.42
C ASP A 77 17.69 -4.71 0.45
N ASP A 78 17.12 -5.02 -0.72
CA ASP A 78 16.89 -4.06 -1.80
C ASP A 78 15.41 -3.67 -1.91
N PRO A 79 15.07 -2.37 -1.98
CA PRO A 79 13.70 -1.93 -2.21
C PRO A 79 13.14 -2.41 -3.55
N ARG A 80 11.86 -2.75 -3.55
CA ARG A 80 11.14 -3.20 -4.75
C ARG A 80 10.09 -2.20 -5.21
N PRO A 81 10.07 -1.86 -6.51
CA PRO A 81 8.98 -1.10 -7.10
C PRO A 81 7.75 -2.00 -7.31
N ILE A 82 6.59 -1.52 -6.87
CA ILE A 82 5.29 -2.17 -7.04
C ILE A 82 4.42 -1.24 -7.90
N PRO A 83 4.04 -1.65 -9.12
CA PRO A 83 3.12 -0.87 -9.94
C PRO A 83 1.74 -0.73 -9.27
N ILE A 84 1.28 0.50 -9.07
CA ILE A 84 0.05 0.81 -8.33
C ILE A 84 -1.19 0.25 -9.02
N ASP A 85 -1.19 0.17 -10.35
CA ASP A 85 -2.29 -0.36 -11.15
C ASP A 85 -2.52 -1.87 -10.95
N THR A 86 -1.52 -2.59 -10.44
CA THR A 86 -1.63 -4.01 -10.07
C THR A 86 -2.17 -4.22 -8.66
N VAL A 87 -2.25 -3.18 -7.83
CA VAL A 87 -2.66 -3.31 -6.42
C VAL A 87 -4.15 -3.64 -6.33
N LEU A 88 -4.47 -4.69 -5.58
CA LEU A 88 -5.83 -5.13 -5.25
C LEU A 88 -6.18 -4.89 -3.78
N ARG A 89 -5.19 -4.84 -2.89
CA ARG A 89 -5.37 -4.45 -1.48
C ARG A 89 -4.13 -3.71 -0.98
N PHE A 90 -4.35 -2.63 -0.23
CA PHE A 90 -3.30 -1.84 0.42
C PHE A 90 -3.70 -1.63 1.88
N ARG A 91 -2.85 -2.06 2.81
CA ARG A 91 -3.00 -1.83 4.24
C ARG A 91 -1.79 -1.09 4.78
N ALA A 92 -2.03 -0.11 5.66
CA ALA A 92 -1.01 0.75 6.26
C ALA A 92 -1.43 1.21 7.65
#